data_AF-A0A1E3PYV6-F1
#
_entry.id   AF-A0A1E3PYV6-F1
#
_cell.length_a   1.000
_cell.length_b   1.000
_cell.length_c   1.000
_cell.angle_alpha   90.00
_cell.angle_beta   90.00
_cell.angle_gamma   90.00
#
_symmetry.space_group_name_H-M   'P 1'
#
loop_
_entity.id
_entity.type
_entity.pdbx_description
1 polymer ?
#
loop_
_entity_poly.entity_id
_entity_poly.type
_entity_poly.pdbx_seq_one_letter_code
_entity_poly.pdbx_strand_id
1 'polypeptide(L)' 'MVRRSLIAEDLDSRVTEAVLGSGRYKSSYEAAKLLGLSRDTVTRRVNGLLSRSQARQEQQILSPAQESVLLKWIKQLIY' A
#
# COMPACT_ATOMS: atom_id res chain seq x y z
N MET A 1 14.88 6.64 -7.86
CA MET A 1 13.94 5.50 -7.86
C MET A 1 12.87 5.57 -6.75
N VAL A 2 13.14 6.25 -5.62
CA VAL A 2 12.27 6.32 -4.41
C VAL A 2 10.90 7.01 -4.59
N ARG A 3 10.76 7.98 -5.51
CA ARG A 3 9.51 8.78 -5.59
C ARG A 3 8.28 8.01 -6.08
N ARG A 4 8.47 6.94 -6.87
CA ARG A 4 7.37 6.18 -7.46
C ARG A 4 6.73 5.19 -6.47
N SER A 5 7.52 4.65 -5.53
CA SER A 5 7.02 3.72 -4.52
C SER A 5 6.18 4.42 -3.45
N LEU A 6 6.63 5.60 -2.98
CA LEU A 6 5.89 6.40 -2.00
C LEU A 6 4.51 6.84 -2.52
N ILE A 7 4.42 7.24 -3.79
CA ILE A 7 3.13 7.58 -4.43
C ILE A 7 2.23 6.35 -4.52
N ALA A 8 2.79 5.17 -4.78
CA ALA A 8 2.02 3.93 -4.86
C ALA A 8 1.53 3.47 -3.49
N GLU A 9 2.33 3.61 -2.44
CA GLU A 9 1.96 3.30 -1.05
C GLU A 9 0.90 4.28 -0.52
N ASP A 10 1.03 5.57 -0.83
CA ASP A 10 0.03 6.59 -0.50
C ASP A 10 -1.30 6.31 -1.21
N LEU A 11 -1.27 6.02 -2.51
CA LEU A 11 -2.46 5.65 -3.27
C LEU A 11 -3.14 4.41 -2.68
N ASP A 12 -2.36 3.40 -2.32
CA ASP A 12 -2.88 2.13 -1.81
C ASP A 12 -3.44 2.28 -0.39
N SER A 13 -2.86 3.16 0.43
CA SER A 13 -3.39 3.59 1.73
C SER A 13 -4.70 4.37 1.58
N ARG A 14 -4.78 5.26 0.59
CA ARG A 14 -6.01 5.99 0.26
C ARG A 14 -7.11 5.07 -0.25
N VAL A 15 -6.74 4.01 -0.98
CA VAL A 15 -7.68 2.99 -1.46
C VAL A 15 -8.19 2.14 -0.31
N THR A 16 -7.31 1.65 0.59
CA THR A 16 -7.77 0.88 1.75
C THR A 16 -8.65 1.71 2.69
N GLU A 17 -8.32 2.98 2.94
CA GLU A 17 -9.16 3.88 3.74
C GLU A 17 -10.53 4.14 3.07
N ALA A 18 -10.53 4.35 1.75
CA ALA A 18 -11.73 4.55 0.94
C ALA A 18 -12.65 3.33 0.92
N VAL A 19 -12.06 2.14 0.93
CA VAL A 19 -12.74 0.88 0.63
C VAL A 19 -13.14 0.12 1.90
N LEU A 20 -12.27 0.07 2.92
CA LEU A 20 -12.49 -0.71 4.14
C LEU A 20 -13.13 0.10 5.27
N GLY A 21 -13.01 1.44 5.26
CA GLY A 21 -13.14 2.21 6.49
C GLY A 21 -14.39 3.07 6.66
N SER A 22 -15.07 3.53 5.61
CA SER A 22 -15.82 4.79 5.80
C SER A 22 -17.13 5.00 5.06
N GLY A 23 -17.56 4.11 4.15
CA GLY A 23 -18.76 4.40 3.34
C GLY A 23 -18.67 5.75 2.61
N ARG A 24 -17.45 6.29 2.42
CA ARG A 24 -17.18 7.62 1.84
C ARG A 24 -17.67 7.76 0.41
N TYR A 25 -17.86 6.64 -0.29
CA TYR A 25 -18.29 6.60 -1.67
C TYR A 25 -19.52 5.71 -1.78
N LYS A 26 -20.52 6.17 -2.54
CA LYS A 26 -21.81 5.48 -2.70
C LYS A 26 -21.69 4.19 -3.51
N SER A 27 -20.59 4.03 -4.25
CA SER A 27 -20.32 2.83 -5.04
C SER A 27 -18.82 2.67 -5.34
N SER A 28 -18.41 1.43 -5.65
CA SER A 28 -17.06 1.13 -6.16
C SER A 28 -16.71 1.90 -7.43
N TYR A 29 -17.71 2.27 -8.23
CA TYR A 29 -17.53 3.06 -9.45
C TYR A 29 -17.17 4.53 -9.14
N GLU A 30 -17.85 5.13 -8.17
CA GLU A 30 -17.55 6.49 -7.71
C GLU A 30 -16.16 6.57 -7.09
N ALA A 31 -15.82 5.59 -6.24
CA ALA A 31 -14.47 5.47 -5.68
C ALA A 31 -13.41 5.31 -6.77
N ALA A 32 -13.65 4.47 -7.78
CA ALA A 32 -12.74 4.28 -8.91
C ALA A 32 -12.49 5.58 -9.69
N LYS A 33 -13.55 6.34 -9.96
CA LYS A 33 -13.46 7.63 -10.67
C LYS A 33 -12.66 8.67 -9.88
N LEU A 34 -12.89 8.78 -8.58
CA LEU A 34 -12.22 9.75 -7.72
C LEU A 34 -10.75 9.38 -7.43
N LEU A 35 -10.45 8.08 -7.36
CA LEU A 35 -9.10 7.57 -7.12
C LEU A 35 -8.28 7.38 -8.41
N GLY A 36 -8.90 7.54 -9.59
CA GLY A 36 -8.24 7.32 -10.88
C GLY A 36 -7.84 5.86 -11.11
N LEU A 37 -8.56 4.92 -10.49
CA LEU A 37 -8.28 3.48 -10.54
C LEU A 37 -9.32 2.74 -11.38
N SER A 38 -8.98 1.53 -11.81
CA SER A 38 -9.99 0.66 -12.43
C SER A 38 -11.00 0.18 -11.38
N ARG A 39 -12.27 0.07 -11.80
CA ARG A 39 -13.35 -0.47 -10.96
C ARG A 39 -12.98 -1.84 -10.38
N ASP A 40 -12.36 -2.70 -11.19
CA ASP A 40 -11.97 -4.05 -10.75
C ASP A 40 -10.91 -4.02 -9.65
N THR A 41 -9.98 -3.06 -9.68
CA THR A 41 -9.01 -2.86 -8.60
C THR A 41 -9.71 -2.49 -7.30
N VAL A 42 -10.68 -1.58 -7.37
CA VAL A 42 -11.49 -1.17 -6.22
C VAL A 42 -12.31 -2.34 -5.69
N THR A 43 -13.02 -3.07 -6.56
CA THR A 43 -13.80 -4.26 -6.16
C THR A 43 -12.94 -5.33 -5.51
N ARG A 44 -11.75 -5.61 -6.04
CA ARG A 44 -10.82 -6.56 -5.42
C ARG A 44 -10.43 -6.14 -4.01
N ARG A 45 -10.17 -4.85 -3.80
CA ARG A 45 -9.86 -4.28 -2.48
C ARG A 45 -11.04 -4.37 -1.53
N VAL A 46 -12.27 -4.13 -2.00
CA VAL A 46 -13.52 -4.26 -1.21
C VAL A 46 -13.67 -5.69 -0.72
N ASN A 47 -13.33 -6.66 -1.58
CA ASN A 47 -13.36 -8.08 -1.25
C ASN A 47 -12.18 -8.54 -0.39
N GLY A 48 -11.38 -7.62 0.17
CA GLY A 48 -10.27 -7.94 1.06
C GLY A 48 -8.98 -8.39 0.37
N LEU A 49 -8.85 -8.27 -0.95
CA LEU A 49 -7.60 -8.59 -1.63
C LEU A 49 -6.55 -7.49 -1.43
N LEU A 50 -5.41 -7.90 -0.90
CA LEU A 50 -4.24 -7.06 -0.68
C LEU A 50 -3.63 -6.54 -1.96
N SER A 51 -2.91 -5.44 -1.83
CA SER A 51 -2.08 -4.95 -2.92
C SER A 51 -0.84 -5.77 -3.12
N ARG A 52 -0.17 -5.57 -4.25
CA ARG A 52 1.13 -6.21 -4.47
C ARG A 52 2.16 -5.73 -3.45
N SER A 53 2.13 -4.47 -3.01
CA SER A 53 3.04 -3.96 -1.99
C SER A 53 2.69 -4.53 -0.61
N GLN A 54 1.42 -4.53 -0.23
CA GLN A 54 0.94 -5.10 1.02
C GLN A 54 1.21 -6.61 1.11
N ALA A 55 0.87 -7.37 0.06
CA ALA A 55 1.15 -8.81 0.02
C ALA A 55 2.65 -9.10 0.08
N ARG A 56 3.48 -8.27 -0.55
CA ARG A 56 4.95 -8.39 -0.41
C ARG A 56 5.40 -8.06 1.01
N GLN A 57 4.82 -7.04 1.63
CA GLN A 57 5.13 -6.65 3.01
C GLN A 57 4.78 -7.76 3.99
N GLU A 58 3.63 -8.43 3.82
CA GLU A 58 3.25 -9.59 4.63
C GLU A 58 4.16 -10.80 4.41
N GLN A 59 4.75 -10.93 3.22
CA GLN A 59 5.71 -11.98 2.91
C GLN A 59 7.12 -11.69 3.44
N GLN A 60 7.41 -10.46 3.88
CA GLN A 60 8.72 -10.13 4.44
C GLN A 60 8.88 -10.74 5.84
N ILE A 61 10.05 -11.34 6.07
CA ILE A 61 10.42 -11.90 7.38
C ILE A 61 10.67 -10.77 8.38
N LEU A 62 11.21 -9.66 7.90
CA LEU A 62 11.53 -8.49 8.72
C LEU A 62 10.48 -7.40 8.50
N SER A 63 10.06 -6.80 9.60
CA SER A 63 9.31 -5.54 9.54
C SER A 63 10.17 -4.41 8.97
N PRO A 64 9.57 -3.35 8.40
CA PRO A 64 10.32 -2.20 7.87
C PRO A 64 11.20 -1.54 8.94
N ALA A 65 10.74 -1.56 10.20
CA ALA A 65 11.50 -1.07 11.34
C ALA A 65 12.78 -1.92 11.56
N GLN A 66 12.67 -3.25 11.52
CA GLN A 66 13.82 -4.14 11.64
C GLN A 66 14.78 -3.99 10.45
N GLU A 67 14.27 -3.87 9.22
CA GLU A 67 15.10 -3.61 8.04
C GLU A 67 15.88 -2.30 8.18
N SER A 68 15.27 -1.26 8.75
CA SER A 68 15.93 0.04 8.97
C SER A 68 17.08 -0.06 9.98
N VAL A 69 16.91 -0.83 11.06
CA VAL A 69 17.95 -1.07 12.07
C VAL A 69 19.10 -1.88 11.47
N LEU A 70 18.78 -2.93 10.72
CA LEU A 70 19.77 -3.76 10.04
C LEU A 70 20.60 -2.94 9.05
N LEU A 71 19.95 -2.10 8.24
CA LEU A 71 20.62 -1.17 7.32
C LEU A 71 21.55 -0.21 8.04
N LYS A 72 21.16 0.30 9.21
CA LYS A 72 22.01 1.18 10.03
C LYS A 72 23.27 0.45 10.49
N TRP A 73 23.13 -0.77 11.01
CA TRP A 73 24.28 -1.57 11.46
C TRP A 73 25.23 -1.91 10.32
N ILE A 74 24.70 -2.36 9.18
CA ILE A 74 25.51 -2.67 8.00
C ILE A 74 26.31 -1.44 7.56
N LYS A 75 25.68 -0.26 7.50
CA LYS A 75 26.38 0.98 7.12
C LYS A 75 27.46 1.39 8.12
N GLN A 76 27.24 1.18 9.42
CA GLN A 76 28.22 1.48 10.47
C GLN A 76 29.36 0.46 10.56
N LEU A 77 29.21 -0.73 9.98
CA LEU A 77 30.25 -1.76 9.95
C LEU A 77 31.12 -1.69 8.68
N ILE A 78 30.61 -1.07 7.62
CA ILE A 78 31.29 -0.96 6.32
C ILE A 78 32.03 0.38 6.17
N TYR A 79 31.63 1.42 6.92
CA TYR A 79 32.31 2.71 7.04
C TYR A 79 32.91 2.87 8.43
#